data_AF-A0A7J2HGC1-F1
#
_entry.id   AF-A0A7J2HGC1-F1
#
_cell.length_a   1.000
_cell.length_b   1.000
_cell.length_c   1.000
_cell.angle_alpha   90.00
_cell.angle_beta   90.00
_cell.angle_gamma   90.00
#
_symmetry.space_group_name_H-M   'P 1'
#
loop_
_entity.id
_entity.type
_entity.pdbx_description
1 polymer ?
#
loop_
_entity_poly.entity_id
_entity_poly.type
_entity_poly.pdbx_seq_one_letter_code
_entity_poly.pdbx_strand_id
1 'polypeptide(L)'
;MILSGLSLTIVLLAIASGLIGIIAAILLYAVVRGYPMGGKRMIEIWEAIREGSKAYMSKQIKTIMLFTLGLAVAIAIMIYGIYTTAMNVEPLIAAKEAFLTGISALIGGGASVAAAFFSMDASTRTNVRTTEAGKRGSLAALRVSVLGGGVLGFSVYSLSLLGLSILFLAYSLLATGLPEMIEFRMILDALAGFAFGASLSALFAQLGGGIYTKSADIGADLVGKVEAGIPEDDPRNPAVIADQVGDNVGDCAGRGADIFESVTAETLGGMIIGWVLYVLTGDPLFLVLPLAIGAVGIVSTIAG
;
A
#
# COMPACT_ATOMS: atom_id res chain seq x y z
N MET A 1 -6.50 27.62 -13.95
CA MET A 1 -6.32 27.05 -12.59
C MET A 1 -6.66 25.58 -12.66
N ILE A 2 -5.74 24.74 -12.22
CA ILE A 2 -5.83 23.27 -12.26
C ILE A 2 -7.09 22.79 -11.53
N LEU A 3 -7.41 23.43 -10.41
CA LEU A 3 -8.59 23.16 -9.59
C LEU A 3 -9.73 24.13 -9.93
N SER A 4 -10.34 23.99 -11.10
CA SER A 4 -11.55 24.75 -11.44
C SER A 4 -12.58 23.90 -12.18
N GLY A 5 -13.85 24.08 -11.83
CA GLY A 5 -14.95 23.36 -12.47
C GLY A 5 -14.83 21.84 -12.30
N LEU A 6 -14.84 21.13 -13.43
CA LEU A 6 -14.93 19.68 -13.48
C LEU A 6 -13.69 18.96 -12.92
N SER A 7 -12.49 19.52 -13.06
CA SER A 7 -11.27 18.89 -12.55
C SER A 7 -11.26 18.80 -11.02
N LEU A 8 -11.69 19.87 -10.34
CA LEU A 8 -11.87 19.88 -8.89
C LEU A 8 -12.93 18.86 -8.47
N THR A 9 -14.06 18.79 -9.19
CA THR A 9 -15.10 17.79 -8.93
C THR A 9 -14.55 16.37 -9.02
N ILE A 10 -13.73 16.06 -10.04
CA ILE A 10 -13.10 14.74 -10.20
C ILE A 10 -12.20 14.41 -9.01
N VAL A 11 -11.34 15.34 -8.57
CA VAL A 11 -10.47 15.12 -7.41
C VAL A 11 -11.28 14.87 -6.14
N LEU A 12 -12.35 15.64 -5.91
CA LEU A 12 -13.24 15.42 -4.76
C LEU A 12 -13.98 14.08 -4.84
N LEU A 13 -14.40 13.66 -6.03
CA LEU A 13 -14.99 12.34 -6.25
C LEU A 13 -13.98 11.22 -6.01
N ALA A 14 -12.72 11.39 -6.38
CA ALA A 14 -11.66 10.42 -6.10
C ALA A 14 -11.40 10.29 -4.59
N ILE A 15 -11.35 11.40 -3.85
CA ILE A 15 -11.27 11.39 -2.39
C ILE A 15 -12.49 10.69 -1.79
N ALA A 16 -13.71 11.04 -2.22
CA ALA A 16 -14.93 10.43 -1.73
C ALA A 16 -14.97 8.92 -2.01
N SER A 17 -14.55 8.50 -3.20
CA SER A 17 -14.49 7.09 -3.58
C SER A 17 -13.44 6.32 -2.76
N GLY A 18 -12.26 6.91 -2.52
CA GLY A 18 -11.27 6.35 -1.60
C GLY A 18 -11.82 6.18 -0.18
N LEU A 19 -12.56 7.16 0.34
CA LEU A 19 -13.22 7.04 1.65
C LEU A 19 -14.27 5.92 1.66
N ILE A 20 -15.09 5.81 0.62
CA ILE A 20 -16.09 4.74 0.47
C ILE A 20 -15.40 3.37 0.46
N GLY A 21 -14.30 3.22 -0.27
CA GLY A 21 -13.54 1.97 -0.30
C GLY A 21 -12.89 1.61 1.04
N ILE A 22 -12.37 2.59 1.79
CA ILE A 22 -11.90 2.38 3.18
C ILE A 22 -13.05 1.91 4.08
N ILE A 23 -14.23 2.53 3.96
CA ILE A 23 -15.42 2.11 4.72
C ILE A 23 -15.81 0.67 4.34
N ALA A 24 -15.81 0.32 3.06
CA ALA A 24 -16.07 -1.05 2.59
C ALA A 24 -15.07 -2.05 3.19
N ALA A 25 -13.76 -1.72 3.21
CA ALA A 25 -12.74 -2.54 3.84
C ALA A 25 -13.00 -2.74 5.35
N ILE A 26 -13.37 -1.68 6.07
CA ILE A 26 -13.71 -1.75 7.51
C ILE A 26 -14.95 -2.62 7.75
N LEU A 27 -15.98 -2.49 6.91
CA LEU A 27 -17.20 -3.29 7.01
C LEU A 27 -16.90 -4.77 6.76
N LEU A 28 -16.13 -5.09 5.72
CA LEU A 28 -15.69 -6.47 5.43
C LEU A 28 -14.86 -7.03 6.59
N TYR A 29 -13.97 -6.22 7.15
CA TYR A 29 -13.17 -6.61 8.30
C TYR A 29 -14.04 -6.89 9.54
N ALA A 30 -15.07 -6.08 9.78
CA ALA A 30 -16.04 -6.31 10.85
C ALA A 30 -16.86 -7.60 10.62
N VAL A 31 -17.29 -7.85 9.37
CA VAL A 31 -17.97 -9.09 8.97
C VAL A 31 -17.08 -10.30 9.24
N VAL A 32 -15.83 -10.29 8.78
CA VAL A 32 -14.85 -11.36 9.04
C VAL A 32 -14.70 -11.57 10.54
N ARG A 33 -14.53 -10.50 11.33
CA ARG A 33 -14.39 -10.61 12.79
C ARG A 33 -15.56 -11.30 13.48
N GLY A 34 -16.77 -11.20 12.93
CA GLY A 34 -17.97 -11.86 13.44
C GLY A 34 -17.98 -13.39 13.27
N TYR A 35 -17.15 -13.95 12.40
CA TYR A 35 -17.01 -15.41 12.27
C TYR A 35 -16.30 -16.03 13.48
N PRO A 36 -16.70 -17.26 13.88
CA PRO A 36 -16.09 -17.97 15.00
C PRO A 36 -14.64 -18.34 14.71
N MET A 37 -13.80 -18.31 15.76
CA MET A 37 -12.38 -18.68 15.68
C MET A 37 -12.13 -20.18 15.98
N GLY A 38 -13.19 -20.96 16.20
CA GLY A 38 -13.11 -22.38 16.45
C GLY A 38 -12.70 -22.76 17.89
N GLY A 39 -12.02 -23.89 18.02
CA GLY A 39 -11.69 -24.50 19.33
C GLY A 39 -10.46 -23.88 19.99
N LYS A 40 -10.25 -24.19 21.29
CA LYS A 40 -9.09 -23.68 22.07
C LYS A 40 -7.75 -23.90 21.36
N ARG A 41 -7.53 -25.10 20.82
CA ARG A 41 -6.29 -25.42 20.11
C ARG A 41 -6.06 -24.59 18.86
N MET A 42 -7.12 -24.24 18.12
CA MET A 42 -7.02 -23.37 16.94
C MET A 42 -6.61 -21.95 17.35
N ILE A 43 -7.18 -21.46 18.46
CA ILE A 43 -6.88 -20.14 19.00
C ILE A 43 -5.42 -20.08 19.49
N GLU A 44 -4.94 -21.11 20.20
CA GLU A 44 -3.53 -21.19 20.65
C GLU A 44 -2.53 -21.08 19.49
N ILE A 45 -2.76 -21.82 18.40
CA ILE A 45 -1.89 -21.78 17.21
C ILE A 45 -1.96 -20.42 16.53
N TRP A 46 -3.19 -19.89 16.39
CA TRP A 46 -3.42 -18.57 15.83
C TRP A 46 -2.71 -17.45 16.61
N GLU A 47 -2.73 -17.52 17.94
CA GLU A 47 -2.04 -16.56 18.81
C GLU A 47 -0.52 -16.56 18.55
N ALA A 48 0.09 -17.74 18.44
CA ALA A 48 1.51 -17.87 18.13
C ALA A 48 1.87 -17.27 16.76
N ILE A 49 1.09 -17.57 15.72
CA ILE A 49 1.28 -17.00 14.37
C ILE A 49 1.14 -15.47 14.42
N ARG A 50 0.14 -14.96 15.16
CA ARG A 50 -0.13 -13.52 15.22
C ARG A 50 0.91 -12.77 16.04
N GLU A 51 1.44 -13.37 17.09
CA GLU A 51 2.57 -12.82 17.84
C GLU A 51 3.82 -12.72 16.95
N GLY A 52 4.19 -13.81 16.27
CA GLY A 52 5.33 -13.83 15.36
C GLY A 52 5.20 -12.81 14.22
N SER A 53 4.02 -12.74 13.59
CA SER A 53 3.75 -11.80 12.51
C SER A 53 3.88 -10.34 12.97
N LYS A 54 3.35 -10.01 14.15
CA LYS A 54 3.47 -8.66 14.72
C LYS A 54 4.89 -8.31 15.13
N ALA A 55 5.63 -9.25 15.71
CA ALA A 55 7.02 -9.05 16.10
C ALA A 55 7.89 -8.76 14.86
N TYR A 56 7.73 -9.57 13.82
CA TYR A 56 8.40 -9.39 12.54
C TYR A 56 8.05 -8.04 11.90
N MET A 57 6.76 -7.74 11.74
CA MET A 57 6.30 -6.47 11.15
C MET A 57 6.85 -5.28 11.95
N SER A 58 6.78 -5.30 13.28
CA SER A 58 7.31 -4.21 14.11
C SER A 58 8.80 -3.94 13.86
N LYS A 59 9.59 -4.98 13.61
CA LYS A 59 11.01 -4.83 13.27
C LYS A 59 11.19 -4.30 11.85
N GLN A 60 10.48 -4.87 10.88
CA GLN A 60 10.54 -4.47 9.47
C GLN A 60 10.13 -3.00 9.29
N ILE A 61 9.00 -2.58 9.85
CA ILE A 61 8.49 -1.21 9.78
C ILE A 61 9.53 -0.21 10.29
N LYS A 62 10.13 -0.47 11.45
CA LYS A 62 11.15 0.42 12.03
C LYS A 62 12.36 0.57 11.12
N THR A 63 12.85 -0.53 10.55
CA THR A 63 14.00 -0.53 9.66
C THR A 63 13.70 0.22 8.36
N ILE A 64 12.56 -0.08 7.72
CA ILE A 64 12.13 0.56 6.47
C ILE A 64 11.94 2.06 6.67
N MET A 65 11.24 2.48 7.72
CA MET A 65 10.96 3.90 7.95
C MET A 65 12.23 4.69 8.28
N LEU A 66 13.18 4.10 9.00
CA LEU A 66 14.47 4.73 9.26
C LEU A 66 15.26 4.94 7.96
N PHE A 67 15.29 3.94 7.07
CA PHE A 67 15.94 4.04 5.77
C PHE A 67 15.24 5.06 4.86
N THR A 68 13.91 5.01 4.82
CA THR A 68 13.07 5.94 4.04
C THR A 68 13.28 7.39 4.48
N LEU A 69 13.46 7.63 5.79
CA LEU A 69 13.79 8.95 6.31
C LEU A 69 15.14 9.47 5.81
N GLY A 70 16.19 8.65 5.89
CA GLY A 70 17.50 9.02 5.36
C GLY A 70 17.45 9.33 3.86
N LEU A 71 16.71 8.52 3.09
CA LEU A 71 16.57 8.71 1.66
C LEU A 71 15.72 9.94 1.30
N ALA A 72 14.64 10.21 2.03
CA ALA A 72 13.83 11.40 1.84
C ALA A 72 14.64 12.69 2.03
N VAL A 73 15.53 12.73 3.04
CA VAL A 73 16.46 13.85 3.24
C VAL A 73 17.45 13.96 2.08
N ALA A 74 18.02 12.84 1.63
CA ALA A 74 18.94 12.83 0.50
C ALA A 74 18.28 13.33 -0.79
N ILE A 75 17.04 12.91 -1.07
CA ILE A 75 16.25 13.37 -2.22
C ILE A 75 15.99 14.87 -2.13
N ALA A 76 15.59 15.38 -0.96
CA ALA A 76 15.36 16.81 -0.79
C ALA A 76 16.65 17.62 -1.05
N ILE A 77 17.79 17.20 -0.51
CA ILE A 77 19.08 17.87 -0.75
C ILE A 77 19.45 17.83 -2.24
N MET A 78 19.26 16.67 -2.89
CA MET A 78 19.55 16.49 -4.30
C MET A 78 18.68 17.38 -5.20
N ILE A 79 17.36 17.41 -4.98
CA ILE A 79 16.43 18.24 -5.74
C ILE A 79 16.78 19.72 -5.56
N TYR A 80 17.01 20.16 -4.32
CA TYR A 80 17.41 21.54 -4.06
C TYR A 80 18.71 21.92 -4.80
N GLY A 81 19.71 21.04 -4.76
CA GLY A 81 20.98 21.24 -5.46
C GLY A 81 20.81 21.33 -6.98
N ILE A 82 20.09 20.41 -7.60
CA ILE A 82 19.86 20.40 -9.06
C ILE A 82 19.06 21.65 -9.48
N TYR A 83 18.01 22.00 -8.75
CA TYR A 83 17.11 23.09 -9.14
C TYR A 83 17.78 24.45 -9.03
N THR A 84 18.60 24.65 -8.01
CA THR A 84 19.37 25.90 -7.83
C THR A 84 20.55 26.01 -8.78
N THR A 85 21.30 24.92 -9.00
CA THR A 85 22.57 24.98 -9.78
C THR A 85 22.41 24.74 -11.27
N ALA A 86 21.57 23.78 -11.68
CA ALA A 86 21.44 23.37 -13.07
C ALA A 86 20.25 24.04 -13.77
N MET A 87 19.15 24.27 -13.05
CA MET A 87 17.90 24.80 -13.63
C MET A 87 17.66 26.29 -13.34
N ASN A 88 18.51 26.94 -12.54
CA ASN A 88 18.38 28.36 -12.15
C ASN A 88 16.99 28.72 -11.58
N VAL A 89 16.34 27.78 -10.89
CA VAL A 89 15.08 28.03 -10.19
C VAL A 89 15.35 28.92 -8.98
N GLU A 90 14.43 29.84 -8.69
CA GLU A 90 14.54 30.71 -7.51
C GLU A 90 14.74 29.86 -6.23
N PRO A 91 15.74 30.16 -5.39
CA PRO A 91 16.10 29.31 -4.25
C PRO A 91 14.95 28.99 -3.31
N LEU A 92 14.01 29.92 -3.11
CA LEU A 92 12.85 29.72 -2.25
C LEU A 92 11.86 28.70 -2.84
N ILE A 93 11.64 28.74 -4.15
CA ILE A 93 10.77 27.79 -4.86
C ILE A 93 11.43 26.41 -4.88
N ALA A 94 12.73 26.35 -5.18
CA ALA A 94 13.50 25.11 -5.18
C ALA A 94 13.50 24.43 -3.79
N ALA A 95 13.67 25.21 -2.71
CA ALA A 95 13.62 24.70 -1.34
C ALA A 95 12.24 24.14 -0.99
N LYS A 96 11.17 24.82 -1.43
CA LYS A 96 9.79 24.38 -1.22
C LYS A 96 9.52 23.06 -1.94
N GLU A 97 9.85 22.97 -3.24
CA GLU A 97 9.68 21.74 -4.03
C GLU A 97 10.45 20.57 -3.43
N ALA A 98 11.74 20.76 -3.14
CA ALA A 98 12.58 19.75 -2.50
C ALA A 98 11.99 19.22 -1.18
N PHE A 99 11.49 20.14 -0.34
CA PHE A 99 10.87 19.78 0.93
C PHE A 99 9.57 19.00 0.74
N LEU A 100 8.70 19.45 -0.18
CA LEU A 100 7.44 18.77 -0.47
C LEU A 100 7.68 17.36 -1.03
N THR A 101 8.64 17.19 -1.94
CA THR A 101 9.01 15.87 -2.48
C THR A 101 9.58 14.94 -1.41
N GLY A 102 10.48 15.44 -0.55
CA GLY A 102 11.03 14.66 0.56
C GLY A 102 9.95 14.22 1.56
N ILE A 103 9.06 15.13 1.97
CA ILE A 103 7.93 14.79 2.84
C ILE A 103 6.98 13.81 2.15
N SER A 104 6.69 14.00 0.87
CA SER A 104 5.84 13.09 0.11
C SER A 104 6.41 11.68 0.11
N ALA A 105 7.73 11.51 -0.03
CA ALA A 105 8.37 10.21 0.07
C ALA A 105 8.20 9.55 1.44
N LEU A 106 8.26 10.33 2.53
CA LEU A 106 7.96 9.82 3.87
C LEU A 106 6.50 9.38 4.01
N ILE A 107 5.57 10.18 3.48
CA ILE A 107 4.13 9.88 3.53
C ILE A 107 3.84 8.62 2.70
N GLY A 108 4.43 8.51 1.50
CA GLY A 108 4.26 7.36 0.61
C GLY A 108 4.83 6.07 1.18
N GLY A 109 6.04 6.13 1.74
CA GLY A 109 6.61 4.98 2.44
C GLY A 109 5.80 4.58 3.66
N GLY A 110 5.37 5.54 4.47
CA GLY A 110 4.49 5.29 5.61
C GLY A 110 3.15 4.66 5.22
N ALA A 111 2.54 5.15 4.13
CA ALA A 111 1.28 4.62 3.61
C ALA A 111 1.44 3.19 3.05
N SER A 112 2.52 2.91 2.31
CA SER A 112 2.83 1.57 1.80
C SER A 112 3.05 0.58 2.94
N VAL A 113 3.79 0.98 3.97
CA VAL A 113 3.99 0.17 5.18
C VAL A 113 2.68 -0.04 5.97
N ALA A 114 1.83 0.98 6.04
CA ALA A 114 0.50 0.84 6.65
C ALA A 114 -0.37 -0.16 5.87
N ALA A 115 -0.34 -0.11 4.54
CA ALA A 115 -1.03 -1.07 3.68
C ALA A 115 -0.53 -2.51 3.91
N ALA A 116 0.78 -2.72 4.04
CA ALA A 116 1.35 -4.02 4.43
C ALA A 116 0.83 -4.50 5.79
N PHE A 117 0.82 -3.61 6.79
CA PHE A 117 0.34 -3.96 8.13
C PHE A 117 -1.15 -4.33 8.14
N PHE A 118 -2.00 -3.57 7.46
CA PHE A 118 -3.43 -3.88 7.37
C PHE A 118 -3.67 -5.21 6.65
N SER A 119 -2.90 -5.47 5.58
CA SER A 119 -2.94 -6.74 4.84
C SER A 119 -2.60 -7.93 5.74
N MET A 120 -1.55 -7.82 6.55
CA MET A 120 -1.16 -8.83 7.53
C MET A 120 -2.20 -9.00 8.65
N ASP A 121 -2.70 -7.92 9.27
CA ASP A 121 -3.67 -8.05 10.37
C ASP A 121 -5.03 -8.59 9.88
N ALA A 122 -5.46 -8.25 8.66
CA ALA A 122 -6.64 -8.85 8.05
C ALA A 122 -6.45 -10.35 7.77
N SER A 123 -5.30 -10.74 7.19
CA SER A 123 -5.00 -12.13 6.83
C SER A 123 -4.87 -13.02 8.06
N THR A 124 -4.09 -12.57 9.06
CA THR A 124 -3.96 -13.28 10.33
C THR A 124 -5.27 -13.38 11.09
N ARG A 125 -6.28 -12.53 10.87
CA ARG A 125 -7.59 -12.71 11.50
C ARG A 125 -8.50 -13.64 10.73
N THR A 126 -8.30 -13.70 9.42
CA THR A 126 -9.11 -14.50 8.50
C THR A 126 -8.71 -15.97 8.58
N ASN A 127 -7.42 -16.30 8.67
CA ASN A 127 -6.91 -17.68 8.62
C ASN A 127 -7.64 -18.66 9.56
N VAL A 128 -7.73 -18.36 10.86
CA VAL A 128 -8.34 -19.23 11.88
C VAL A 128 -9.84 -19.39 11.65
N ARG A 129 -10.50 -18.35 11.13
CA ARG A 129 -11.92 -18.35 10.81
C ARG A 129 -12.21 -19.16 9.55
N THR A 130 -11.31 -19.10 8.57
CA THR A 130 -11.34 -19.93 7.37
C THR A 130 -11.20 -21.40 7.75
N THR A 131 -10.27 -21.74 8.64
CA THR A 131 -10.10 -23.11 9.14
C THR A 131 -11.34 -23.62 9.87
N GLU A 132 -11.94 -22.80 10.74
CA GLU A 132 -13.19 -23.15 11.43
C GLU A 132 -14.35 -23.32 10.43
N ALA A 133 -14.48 -22.42 9.45
CA ALA A 133 -15.49 -22.52 8.40
C ALA A 133 -15.29 -23.77 7.53
N GLY A 134 -14.04 -24.21 7.34
CA GLY A 134 -13.69 -25.42 6.61
C GLY A 134 -14.32 -26.70 7.17
N LYS A 135 -14.65 -26.74 8.47
CA LYS A 135 -15.42 -27.86 9.06
C LYS A 135 -16.81 -28.03 8.44
N ARG A 136 -17.36 -26.97 7.83
CA ARG A 136 -18.67 -26.97 7.13
C ARG A 136 -18.52 -27.19 5.62
N GLY A 137 -17.30 -27.37 5.11
CA GLY A 137 -17.00 -27.61 3.71
C GLY A 137 -16.17 -26.50 3.05
N SER A 138 -15.59 -26.83 1.90
CA SER A 138 -14.70 -25.95 1.13
C SER A 138 -15.35 -24.63 0.73
N LEU A 139 -16.64 -24.65 0.35
CA LEU A 139 -17.36 -23.43 -0.02
C LEU A 139 -17.49 -22.44 1.14
N ALA A 140 -17.65 -22.94 2.37
CA ALA A 140 -17.72 -22.09 3.56
C ALA A 140 -16.36 -21.46 3.86
N ALA A 141 -15.27 -22.23 3.76
CA ALA A 141 -13.90 -21.71 3.87
C ALA A 141 -13.62 -20.65 2.80
N LEU A 142 -13.96 -20.93 1.53
CA LEU A 142 -13.76 -20.01 0.40
C LEU A 142 -14.48 -18.68 0.62
N ARG A 143 -15.73 -18.70 1.12
CA ARG A 143 -16.45 -17.46 1.43
C ARG A 143 -15.73 -16.60 2.46
N VAL A 144 -15.24 -17.20 3.54
CA VAL A 144 -14.52 -16.46 4.59
C VAL A 144 -13.18 -15.93 4.07
N SER A 145 -12.44 -16.74 3.30
CA SER A 145 -11.15 -16.30 2.73
C SER A 145 -11.31 -15.18 1.71
N VAL A 146 -12.32 -15.24 0.84
CA VAL A 146 -12.63 -14.17 -0.13
C VAL A 146 -13.02 -12.88 0.59
N LEU A 147 -13.84 -12.94 1.64
CA LEU A 147 -14.20 -11.76 2.43
C LEU A 147 -12.96 -11.14 3.09
N GLY A 148 -12.05 -11.96 3.62
CA GLY A 148 -10.77 -11.49 4.17
C GLY A 148 -9.85 -10.87 3.12
N GLY A 149 -9.73 -11.49 1.95
CA GLY A 149 -8.98 -10.94 0.81
C GLY A 149 -9.57 -9.63 0.28
N GLY A 150 -10.89 -9.48 0.33
CA GLY A 150 -11.59 -8.24 0.00
C GLY A 150 -11.15 -7.06 0.88
N VAL A 151 -10.89 -7.29 2.18
CA VAL A 151 -10.35 -6.25 3.08
C VAL A 151 -9.03 -5.70 2.54
N LEU A 152 -8.12 -6.58 2.12
CA LEU A 152 -6.84 -6.20 1.53
C LEU A 152 -7.07 -5.40 0.25
N GLY A 153 -7.84 -5.93 -0.70
CA GLY A 153 -8.08 -5.30 -2.00
C GLY A 153 -8.63 -3.88 -1.86
N PHE A 154 -9.69 -3.71 -1.06
CA PHE A 154 -10.29 -2.39 -0.85
C PHE A 154 -9.36 -1.45 -0.06
N SER A 155 -8.71 -1.91 1.01
CA SER A 155 -7.85 -1.04 1.83
C SER A 155 -6.65 -0.52 1.03
N VAL A 156 -5.94 -1.39 0.31
CA VAL A 156 -4.73 -1.04 -0.45
C VAL A 156 -5.05 -0.02 -1.54
N TYR A 157 -6.01 -0.34 -2.41
CA TYR A 157 -6.34 0.53 -3.54
C TYR A 157 -6.89 1.88 -3.07
N SER A 158 -7.75 1.86 -2.05
CA SER A 158 -8.37 3.07 -1.52
C SER A 158 -7.35 3.98 -0.82
N LEU A 159 -6.40 3.42 -0.06
CA LEU A 159 -5.33 4.20 0.57
C LEU A 159 -4.44 4.88 -0.49
N SER A 160 -4.13 4.20 -1.59
CA SER A 160 -3.35 4.77 -2.69
C SER A 160 -4.09 5.93 -3.36
N LEU A 161 -5.34 5.70 -3.78
CA LEU A 161 -6.17 6.72 -4.44
C LEU A 161 -6.40 7.92 -3.53
N LEU A 162 -6.71 7.68 -2.25
CA LEU A 162 -6.91 8.72 -1.26
C LEU A 162 -5.63 9.53 -1.04
N GLY A 163 -4.48 8.85 -0.88
CA GLY A 163 -3.18 9.49 -0.70
C GLY A 163 -2.83 10.40 -1.87
N LEU A 164 -2.89 9.89 -3.10
CA LEU A 164 -2.63 10.68 -4.30
C LEU A 164 -3.60 11.87 -4.45
N SER A 165 -4.90 11.65 -4.24
CA SER A 165 -5.91 12.71 -4.43
C SER A 165 -5.81 13.81 -3.37
N ILE A 166 -5.55 13.45 -2.10
CA ILE A 166 -5.35 14.40 -1.01
C ILE A 166 -4.07 15.20 -1.24
N LEU A 167 -2.96 14.54 -1.58
CA LEU A 167 -1.69 15.23 -1.83
C LEU A 167 -1.77 16.12 -3.07
N PHE A 168 -2.42 15.67 -4.15
CA PHE A 168 -2.67 16.49 -5.33
C PHE A 168 -3.45 17.77 -4.97
N LEU A 169 -4.55 17.63 -4.22
CA LEU A 169 -5.34 18.77 -3.76
C LEU A 169 -4.52 19.71 -2.86
N ALA A 170 -3.82 19.16 -1.87
CA ALA A 170 -3.04 19.94 -0.91
C ALA A 170 -1.91 20.71 -1.61
N TYR A 171 -1.17 20.08 -2.52
CA TYR A 171 -0.08 20.74 -3.23
C TYR A 171 -0.56 21.74 -4.27
N SER A 172 -1.70 21.50 -4.92
CA SER A 172 -2.34 22.50 -5.78
C SER A 172 -2.73 23.75 -5.00
N LEU A 173 -3.28 23.61 -3.79
CA LEU A 173 -3.60 24.74 -2.92
C LEU A 173 -2.33 25.47 -2.44
N LEU A 174 -1.27 24.74 -2.12
CA LEU A 174 0.00 25.33 -1.68
C LEU A 174 0.75 26.03 -2.81
N ALA A 175 0.57 25.60 -4.06
CA ALA A 175 1.24 26.16 -5.23
C ALA A 175 0.42 27.25 -5.95
N THR A 176 -0.78 27.57 -5.44
CA THR A 176 -1.65 28.61 -5.98
C THR A 176 -0.93 29.97 -6.03
N GLY A 177 -1.02 30.65 -7.17
CA GLY A 177 -0.41 31.97 -7.41
C GLY A 177 0.98 31.91 -8.05
N LEU A 178 1.53 30.72 -8.28
CA LEU A 178 2.72 30.52 -9.10
C LEU A 178 2.37 30.46 -10.59
N PRO A 179 3.35 30.67 -11.50
CA PRO A 179 3.18 30.36 -12.91
C PRO A 179 2.74 28.91 -13.09
N GLU A 180 1.78 28.68 -13.98
CA GLU A 180 1.11 27.40 -14.16
C GLU A 180 2.09 26.23 -14.37
N MET A 181 3.13 26.42 -15.19
CA MET A 181 4.18 25.41 -15.40
C MET A 181 4.95 25.03 -14.12
N ILE A 182 5.18 25.99 -13.21
CA ILE A 182 5.86 25.75 -11.94
C ILE A 182 4.91 25.05 -10.96
N GLU A 183 3.64 25.48 -10.92
CA GLU A 183 2.59 24.85 -10.12
C GLU A 183 2.50 23.35 -10.45
N PHE A 184 2.39 23.01 -11.74
CA PHE A 184 2.31 21.62 -12.19
C PHE A 184 3.54 20.79 -11.83
N ARG A 185 4.74 21.32 -12.14
CA ARG A 185 5.98 20.62 -11.85
C ARG A 185 6.09 20.31 -10.36
N MET A 186 5.81 21.29 -9.50
CA MET A 186 5.85 21.12 -8.05
C MET A 186 4.89 20.03 -7.56
N ILE A 187 3.67 19.98 -8.09
CA ILE A 187 2.69 18.95 -7.72
C ILE A 187 3.19 17.58 -8.16
N LEU A 188 3.60 17.43 -9.42
CA LEU A 188 4.04 16.14 -9.96
C LEU A 188 5.32 15.63 -9.32
N ASP A 189 6.30 16.50 -9.06
CA ASP A 189 7.53 16.14 -8.35
C ASP A 189 7.24 15.69 -6.92
N ALA A 190 6.30 16.34 -6.24
CA ALA A 190 5.89 15.94 -4.90
C ALA A 190 5.19 14.58 -4.93
N LEU A 191 4.24 14.36 -5.84
CA LEU A 191 3.59 13.05 -6.02
C LEU A 191 4.58 11.96 -6.45
N ALA A 192 5.59 12.28 -7.25
CA ALA A 192 6.69 11.37 -7.57
C ALA A 192 7.49 10.99 -6.33
N GLY A 193 7.70 11.92 -5.40
CA GLY A 193 8.21 11.61 -4.06
C GLY A 193 7.36 10.56 -3.36
N PHE A 194 6.03 10.75 -3.32
CA PHE A 194 5.09 9.79 -2.71
C PHE A 194 5.18 8.39 -3.34
N ALA A 195 5.12 8.30 -4.67
CA ALA A 195 5.27 7.04 -5.38
C ALA A 195 6.64 6.39 -5.08
N PHE A 196 7.72 7.15 -5.15
CA PHE A 196 9.06 6.66 -4.88
C PHE A 196 9.22 6.11 -3.45
N GLY A 197 8.69 6.81 -2.45
CA GLY A 197 8.69 6.33 -1.07
C GLY A 197 7.87 5.04 -0.89
N ALA A 198 6.74 4.95 -1.58
CA ALA A 198 5.91 3.74 -1.62
C ALA A 198 6.68 2.56 -2.24
N SER A 199 7.37 2.77 -3.37
CA SER A 199 8.16 1.74 -4.05
C SER A 199 9.32 1.24 -3.22
N LEU A 200 10.02 2.14 -2.55
CA LEU A 200 11.11 1.77 -1.66
C LEU A 200 10.62 0.88 -0.50
N SER A 201 9.51 1.28 0.11
CA SER A 201 8.94 0.53 1.23
C SER A 201 8.41 -0.83 0.79
N ALA A 202 7.77 -0.89 -0.37
CA ALA A 202 7.31 -2.15 -0.97
C ALA A 202 8.45 -3.09 -1.29
N LEU A 203 9.55 -2.60 -1.88
CA LEU A 203 10.75 -3.38 -2.18
C LEU A 203 11.28 -4.09 -0.93
N PHE A 204 11.49 -3.35 0.16
CA PHE A 204 11.97 -3.96 1.41
C PHE A 204 10.94 -4.89 2.05
N ALA A 205 9.65 -4.57 1.96
CA ALA A 205 8.61 -5.42 2.52
C ALA A 205 8.50 -6.77 1.80
N GLN A 206 8.58 -6.75 0.47
CA GLN A 206 8.56 -7.95 -0.36
C GLN A 206 9.83 -8.78 -0.19
N LEU A 207 11.01 -8.16 -0.25
CA LEU A 207 12.28 -8.89 -0.10
C LEU A 207 12.44 -9.43 1.32
N GLY A 208 12.19 -8.60 2.33
CA GLY A 208 12.28 -9.01 3.72
C GLY A 208 11.33 -10.16 4.02
N GLY A 209 10.04 -9.96 3.74
CA GLY A 209 9.01 -10.96 3.99
C GLY A 209 9.23 -12.23 3.18
N GLY A 210 9.60 -12.08 1.91
CA GLY A 210 9.94 -13.16 0.98
C GLY A 210 11.10 -14.04 1.44
N ILE A 211 12.18 -13.42 1.93
CA ILE A 211 13.31 -14.17 2.52
C ILE A 211 12.85 -14.94 3.76
N TYR A 212 12.04 -14.30 4.63
CA TYR A 212 11.54 -14.95 5.85
C TYR A 212 10.66 -16.16 5.53
N THR A 213 9.63 -16.00 4.70
CA THR A 213 8.72 -17.11 4.31
C THR A 213 9.47 -18.22 3.61
N LYS A 214 10.25 -17.93 2.56
CA LYS A 214 10.88 -18.99 1.77
C LYS A 214 11.98 -19.74 2.51
N SER A 215 12.65 -19.09 3.46
CA SER A 215 13.59 -19.80 4.33
C SER A 215 12.88 -20.78 5.27
N ALA A 216 11.70 -20.40 5.78
CA ALA A 216 10.92 -21.24 6.68
C ALA A 216 10.21 -22.38 5.94
N ASP A 217 9.52 -22.07 4.83
CA ASP A 217 8.83 -22.98 3.91
C ASP A 217 9.78 -24.11 3.45
N ILE A 218 10.92 -23.77 2.83
CA ILE A 218 11.89 -24.75 2.34
C ILE A 218 12.45 -25.60 3.50
N GLY A 219 12.73 -25.00 4.65
CA GLY A 219 13.23 -25.72 5.82
C GLY A 219 12.21 -26.68 6.41
N ALA A 220 10.94 -26.27 6.51
CA ALA A 220 9.85 -27.07 7.02
C ALA A 220 9.58 -28.26 6.09
N ASP A 221 9.50 -28.01 4.80
CA ASP A 221 9.12 -29.00 3.80
C ASP A 221 10.20 -30.06 3.57
N LEU A 222 11.47 -29.66 3.41
CA LEU A 222 12.54 -30.62 3.15
C LEU A 222 12.73 -31.57 4.33
N VAL A 223 12.85 -31.03 5.54
CA VAL A 223 13.09 -31.87 6.72
C VAL A 223 11.83 -32.64 7.10
N GLY A 224 10.66 -32.01 7.03
CA GLY A 224 9.39 -32.64 7.38
C GLY A 224 8.97 -33.74 6.41
N LYS A 225 8.74 -33.37 5.14
CA LYS A 225 8.17 -34.26 4.12
C LYS A 225 9.18 -35.26 3.59
N VAL A 226 10.42 -34.82 3.31
CA VAL A 226 11.40 -35.64 2.58
C VAL A 226 12.27 -36.48 3.53
N GLU A 227 12.80 -35.88 4.60
CA GLU A 227 13.72 -36.58 5.51
C GLU A 227 12.98 -37.37 6.60
N ALA A 228 12.05 -36.72 7.30
CA ALA A 228 11.34 -37.32 8.43
C ALA A 228 10.07 -38.09 8.02
N GLY A 229 9.56 -37.86 6.81
CA GLY A 229 8.34 -38.51 6.30
C GLY A 229 7.07 -38.16 7.09
N ILE A 230 7.03 -36.99 7.74
CA ILE A 230 5.84 -36.49 8.43
C ILE A 230 5.01 -35.60 7.49
N PRO A 231 3.69 -35.44 7.73
CA PRO A 231 2.85 -34.56 6.94
C PRO A 231 3.35 -33.11 6.89
N GLU A 232 2.93 -32.39 5.86
CA GLU A 232 3.01 -30.93 5.79
C GLU A 232 2.31 -30.27 6.98
N ASP A 233 2.83 -29.13 7.43
CA ASP A 233 2.30 -28.38 8.58
C ASP A 233 2.18 -29.21 9.88
N ASP A 234 2.91 -30.32 10.00
CA ASP A 234 2.82 -31.17 11.17
C ASP A 234 3.35 -30.44 12.42
N PRO A 235 2.59 -30.41 13.54
CA PRO A 235 2.95 -29.65 14.73
C PRO A 235 4.24 -30.14 15.43
N ARG A 236 4.79 -31.29 15.04
CA ARG A 236 6.09 -31.78 15.51
C ARG A 236 7.27 -31.08 14.83
N ASN A 237 7.05 -30.44 13.68
CA ASN A 237 8.07 -29.72 12.95
C ASN A 237 8.20 -28.29 13.51
N PRO A 238 9.37 -27.91 14.07
CA PRO A 238 9.55 -26.60 14.70
C PRO A 238 9.51 -25.42 13.71
N ALA A 239 9.66 -25.67 12.40
CA ALA A 239 9.65 -24.63 11.39
C ALA A 239 8.23 -24.16 11.00
N VAL A 240 7.18 -24.93 11.31
CA VAL A 240 5.81 -24.68 10.83
C VAL A 240 5.24 -23.34 11.32
N ILE A 241 5.54 -22.92 12.55
CA ILE A 241 5.08 -21.60 13.02
C ILE A 241 5.77 -20.48 12.24
N ALA A 242 7.06 -20.63 11.91
CA ALA A 242 7.78 -19.63 11.13
C ALA A 242 7.27 -19.58 9.68
N ASP A 243 6.92 -20.73 9.11
CA ASP A 243 6.33 -20.83 7.77
C ASP A 243 4.98 -20.10 7.71
N GLN A 244 4.07 -20.44 8.61
CA GLN A 244 2.76 -19.80 8.72
C GLN A 244 2.84 -18.30 9.08
N VAL A 245 3.84 -17.87 9.85
CA VAL A 245 4.14 -16.44 10.03
C VAL A 245 4.60 -15.83 8.70
N GLY A 246 5.46 -16.54 7.98
CA GLY A 246 5.97 -16.21 6.66
C GLY A 246 4.88 -15.85 5.66
N ASP A 247 3.86 -16.68 5.54
CA ASP A 247 2.72 -16.42 4.63
C ASP A 247 2.03 -15.08 4.93
N ASN A 248 1.96 -14.70 6.21
CA ASN A 248 1.32 -13.45 6.62
C ASN A 248 2.21 -12.23 6.39
N VAL A 249 3.53 -12.36 6.56
CA VAL A 249 4.47 -11.22 6.47
C VAL A 249 5.10 -11.04 5.08
N GLY A 250 5.24 -12.13 4.32
CA GLY A 250 5.69 -12.12 2.92
C GLY A 250 4.50 -12.02 1.98
N ASP A 251 3.74 -13.10 1.88
CA ASP A 251 2.72 -13.25 0.82
C ASP A 251 1.53 -12.32 1.01
N CYS A 252 1.18 -11.96 2.25
CA CYS A 252 0.11 -11.00 2.52
C CYS A 252 0.63 -9.57 2.67
N ALA A 253 1.54 -9.32 3.62
CA ALA A 253 2.03 -7.95 3.88
C ALA A 253 2.85 -7.39 2.71
N GLY A 254 3.79 -8.18 2.19
CA GLY A 254 4.63 -7.82 1.05
C GLY A 254 3.80 -7.55 -0.19
N ARG A 255 2.83 -8.42 -0.50
CA ARG A 255 1.91 -8.22 -1.63
C ARG A 255 0.97 -7.02 -1.45
N GLY A 256 0.55 -6.73 -0.22
CA GLY A 256 -0.22 -5.52 0.09
C GLY A 256 0.55 -4.24 -0.23
N ALA A 257 1.83 -4.17 0.16
CA ALA A 257 2.69 -3.04 -0.20
C ALA A 257 3.03 -2.98 -1.70
N ASP A 258 3.22 -4.12 -2.34
CA ASP A 258 3.44 -4.24 -3.79
C ASP A 258 2.28 -3.67 -4.60
N ILE A 259 1.06 -4.10 -4.29
CA ILE A 259 -0.14 -3.60 -5.00
C ILE A 259 -0.34 -2.10 -4.71
N PHE A 260 -0.09 -1.65 -3.47
CA PHE A 260 -0.16 -0.23 -3.14
C PHE A 260 0.79 0.60 -4.01
N GLU A 261 2.03 0.13 -4.14
CA GLU A 261 3.07 0.74 -4.97
C GLU A 261 2.63 0.81 -6.42
N SER A 262 2.20 -0.32 -7.01
CA SER A 262 1.93 -0.39 -8.43
C SER A 262 0.73 0.48 -8.81
N VAL A 263 -0.35 0.45 -8.01
CA VAL A 263 -1.51 1.33 -8.22
C VAL A 263 -1.11 2.81 -8.12
N THR A 264 -0.24 3.14 -7.17
CA THR A 264 0.26 4.51 -6.98
C THR A 264 1.09 4.95 -8.19
N ALA A 265 2.04 4.12 -8.63
CA ALA A 265 2.93 4.40 -9.74
C ALA A 265 2.19 4.48 -11.08
N GLU A 266 1.24 3.57 -11.33
CA GLU A 266 0.40 3.58 -12.54
C GLU A 266 -0.48 4.84 -12.60
N THR A 267 -1.15 5.17 -11.50
CA THR A 267 -2.00 6.36 -11.43
C THR A 267 -1.17 7.62 -11.66
N LEU A 268 -0.03 7.76 -10.98
CA LEU A 268 0.88 8.89 -11.18
C LEU A 268 1.45 8.93 -12.61
N GLY A 269 1.87 7.79 -13.17
CA GLY A 269 2.35 7.70 -14.54
C GLY A 269 1.31 8.20 -15.54
N GLY A 270 0.04 7.83 -15.34
CA GLY A 270 -1.08 8.37 -16.07
C GLY A 270 -1.21 9.90 -15.92
N MET A 271 -0.98 10.45 -14.72
CA MET A 271 -1.06 11.89 -14.47
C MET A 271 0.09 12.65 -15.17
N ILE A 272 1.29 12.07 -15.20
CA ILE A 272 2.46 12.64 -15.90
C ILE A 272 2.21 12.66 -17.42
N ILE A 273 1.66 11.59 -18.00
CA ILE A 273 1.23 11.58 -19.40
C ILE A 273 0.12 12.62 -19.63
N GLY A 274 -0.83 12.69 -18.69
CA GLY A 274 -1.90 13.69 -18.69
C GLY A 274 -1.39 15.13 -18.71
N TRP A 275 -0.29 15.42 -18.02
CA TRP A 275 0.37 16.73 -18.07
C TRP A 275 0.91 17.07 -19.45
N VAL A 276 1.54 16.11 -20.15
CA VAL A 276 2.02 16.33 -21.52
C VAL A 276 0.85 16.67 -22.45
N LEU A 277 -0.27 15.97 -22.32
CA LEU A 277 -1.49 16.25 -23.10
C LEU A 277 -2.10 17.61 -22.73
N TYR A 278 -2.08 17.97 -21.45
CA TYR A 278 -2.51 19.29 -21.00
C TYR A 278 -1.68 20.41 -21.62
N VAL A 279 -0.34 20.27 -21.68
CA VAL A 279 0.53 21.28 -22.34
C VAL A 279 0.18 21.45 -23.82
N LEU A 280 -0.27 20.38 -24.50
CA LEU A 280 -0.66 20.41 -25.91
C LEU A 280 -2.08 20.95 -26.17
N THR A 281 -3.00 20.74 -25.23
CA THR A 281 -4.44 20.97 -25.44
C THR A 281 -5.02 22.10 -24.59
N GLY A 282 -4.37 22.45 -23.48
CA GLY A 282 -4.87 23.37 -22.46
C GLY A 282 -5.97 22.79 -21.56
N ASP A 283 -6.34 21.51 -21.70
CA ASP A 283 -7.46 20.91 -20.94
C ASP A 283 -6.97 20.19 -19.67
N PRO A 284 -7.26 20.71 -18.47
CA PRO A 284 -6.80 20.12 -17.21
C PRO A 284 -7.41 18.74 -16.90
N LEU A 285 -8.43 18.31 -17.65
CA LEU A 285 -9.06 17.00 -17.45
C LEU A 285 -8.10 15.84 -17.70
N PHE A 286 -7.15 16.00 -18.61
CA PHE A 286 -6.15 14.95 -18.89
C PHE A 286 -5.29 14.62 -17.66
N LEU A 287 -5.02 15.60 -16.80
CA LEU A 287 -4.23 15.38 -15.58
C LEU A 287 -4.98 14.57 -14.52
N VAL A 288 -6.29 14.79 -14.39
CA VAL A 288 -7.10 14.18 -13.32
C VAL A 288 -7.83 12.91 -13.77
N LEU A 289 -7.79 12.60 -15.07
CA LEU A 289 -8.42 11.40 -15.64
C LEU A 289 -8.01 10.10 -14.93
N PRO A 290 -6.72 9.86 -14.59
CA PRO A 290 -6.34 8.66 -13.83
C PRO A 290 -7.05 8.55 -12.47
N LEU A 291 -7.25 9.68 -11.79
CA LEU A 291 -7.99 9.72 -10.52
C LEU A 291 -9.48 9.40 -10.73
N ALA A 292 -10.07 9.87 -11.82
CA ALA A 292 -11.44 9.53 -12.19
C ALA A 292 -11.61 8.02 -12.46
N ILE A 293 -10.66 7.43 -13.19
CA ILE A 293 -10.65 5.99 -13.47
C ILE A 293 -10.55 5.19 -12.16
N GLY A 294 -9.64 5.59 -11.26
CA GLY A 294 -9.53 4.97 -9.94
C GLY A 294 -10.81 5.09 -9.11
N ALA A 295 -11.46 6.26 -9.14
CA ALA A 295 -12.71 6.50 -8.44
C ALA A 295 -13.83 5.57 -8.93
N VAL A 296 -13.99 5.42 -10.24
CA VAL A 296 -14.96 4.49 -10.85
C VAL A 296 -14.59 3.04 -10.58
N GLY A 297 -13.30 2.71 -10.55
CA GLY A 297 -12.77 1.39 -10.25
C GLY A 297 -13.21 0.87 -8.88
N ILE A 298 -13.11 1.70 -7.83
CA ILE A 298 -13.56 1.33 -6.49
C ILE A 298 -15.06 1.04 -6.47
N VAL A 299 -15.89 1.91 -7.05
CA VAL A 299 -17.34 1.74 -7.08
C VAL A 299 -17.74 0.48 -7.85
N SER A 300 -17.07 0.23 -8.98
CA SER A 300 -17.30 -0.98 -9.79
C SER A 300 -16.90 -2.24 -9.03
N THR A 301 -15.80 -2.19 -8.27
CA THR A 301 -15.33 -3.31 -7.44
C THR A 301 -16.27 -3.61 -6.27
N ILE A 302 -16.96 -2.59 -5.72
CA ILE A 302 -18.00 -2.81 -4.69
C ILE A 302 -19.23 -3.53 -5.26
N ALA A 303 -19.57 -3.23 -6.52
CA ALA A 303 -20.72 -3.83 -7.18
C ALA A 303 -20.47 -5.28 -7.65
N GLY A 304 -19.22 -5.61 -7.98
CA GLY A 304 -18.78 -6.96 -8.38
C GLY A 304 -18.65 -7.90 -7.19
#